data_AF-A0A344TGX2-F1
#
_entry.id   AF-A0A344TGX2-F1
#
_cell.length_a   1.000
_cell.length_b   1.000
_cell.length_c   1.000
_cell.angle_alpha   90.00
_cell.angle_beta   90.00
_cell.angle_gamma   90.00
#
_symmetry.space_group_name_H-M   'P 1'
#
loop_
_entity.id
_entity.type
_entity.pdbx_description
1 polymer ?
#
loop_
_entity_poly.entity_id
_entity_poly.type
_entity_poly.pdbx_seq_one_letter_code
_entity_poly.pdbx_strand_id
1 'polypeptide(L)' 'MTTIEHPKTPLQRVVSKYEEHICGKWKPSTQFYQRTGINQKRFGMILRGELDMTLKEAQLLAKFFKVSTDEFND' A
#
# COMPACT_ATOMS: atom_id res chain seq x y z
N MET A 1 -15.75 21.03 -1.99
CA MET A 1 -15.30 19.79 -2.65
C MET A 1 -15.55 18.66 -1.67
N THR A 2 -16.63 17.91 -1.86
CA THR A 2 -16.94 16.72 -1.05
C THR A 2 -16.08 15.57 -1.58
N THR A 3 -14.97 15.29 -0.90
CA THR A 3 -14.17 14.09 -1.18
C THR A 3 -15.05 12.90 -0.84
N ILE A 4 -15.46 12.14 -1.85
CA ILE A 4 -16.17 10.86 -1.66
C ILE A 4 -15.18 9.93 -0.96
N GLU A 5 -15.31 9.79 0.35
CA GLU A 5 -14.50 8.87 1.15
C GLU A 5 -14.89 7.45 0.76
N HIS A 6 -14.14 6.89 -0.20
CA HIS A 6 -14.15 5.45 -0.41
C HIS A 6 -13.51 4.81 0.83
N PRO A 7 -14.07 3.72 1.39
CA PRO A 7 -13.47 3.02 2.51
C PRO A 7 -12.01 2.69 2.17
N LYS A 8 -11.08 3.27 2.94
CA LYS A 8 -9.65 3.14 2.65
C LYS A 8 -9.22 1.73 3.00
N THR A 9 -8.74 0.97 2.03
CA THR A 9 -8.12 -0.33 2.31
C THR A 9 -6.93 -0.16 3.25
N PRO A 10 -6.52 -1.18 4.01
CA PRO A 10 -5.34 -1.08 4.87
C PRO A 10 -4.09 -0.59 4.11
N LEU A 11 -3.91 -1.05 2.86
CA LEU A 11 -2.84 -0.57 1.98
C LEU A 11 -2.98 0.92 1.63
N GLN A 12 -4.19 1.40 1.31
CA GLN A 12 -4.42 2.83 1.04
C GLN A 12 -4.14 3.70 2.27
N ARG A 13 -4.42 3.20 3.48
CA ARG A 13 -4.07 3.89 4.74
C ARG A 13 -2.56 4.01 4.90
N VAL A 14 -1.82 2.92 4.71
CA VAL A 14 -0.34 2.94 4.78
C VAL A 14 0.26 3.87 3.73
N VAL A 15 -0.23 3.82 2.48
CA VAL A 15 0.24 4.73 1.43
C VAL A 15 -0.05 6.18 1.81
N SER A 16 -1.23 6.49 2.35
CA SER A 16 -1.57 7.85 2.79
C SER A 16 -0.60 8.35 3.88
N LYS A 17 -0.34 7.53 4.91
CA LYS A 17 0.64 7.85 5.96
C LYS A 17 2.04 8.08 5.39
N TYR A 18 2.45 7.27 4.42
CA TYR A 18 3.74 7.41 3.76
C TYR A 18 3.82 8.71 2.94
N GLU A 19 2.77 9.06 2.20
CA GLU A 19 2.66 10.32 1.46
C GLU A 19 2.75 11.55 2.36
N GLU A 20 2.09 11.49 3.52
CA GLU A 20 2.19 12.53 4.55
C GLU A 20 3.62 12.67 5.07
N HIS A 21 4.32 11.56 5.33
CA HIS A 21 5.70 11.58 5.82
C HIS A 21 6.69 12.14 4.80
N ILE A 22 6.51 11.86 3.50
CA ILE A 22 7.38 12.40 2.44
C ILE A 22 6.93 13.79 1.93
N CYS A 23 5.87 14.36 2.52
CA CYS A 23 5.25 15.62 2.09
C CYS A 23 4.94 15.66 0.58
N GLY A 24 4.42 14.55 0.02
CA GLY A 24 4.24 14.44 -1.43
C GLY A 24 3.46 13.21 -1.88
N LYS A 25 3.06 13.22 -3.16
CA LYS A 25 2.37 12.07 -3.76
C LYS A 25 3.34 10.97 -4.13
N TRP A 26 3.07 9.78 -3.62
CA TRP A 26 3.86 8.60 -3.91
C TRP A 26 3.21 7.82 -5.05
N LYS A 27 4.05 7.37 -5.98
CA LYS A 27 3.63 6.47 -7.04
C LYS A 27 4.56 5.26 -7.03
N PRO A 28 4.02 4.03 -7.13
CA PRO A 28 4.85 2.85 -7.21
C PRO A 28 5.68 2.89 -8.50
N SER A 29 7.00 2.78 -8.36
CA SER A 29 7.96 2.78 -9.46
C SER A 29 8.40 1.37 -9.83
N THR A 30 9.06 1.21 -10.98
CA THR A 30 9.71 -0.07 -11.35
C THR A 30 10.67 -0.56 -10.26
N GLN A 31 11.42 0.35 -9.64
CA GLN A 31 12.34 0.02 -8.55
C GLN A 31 11.59 -0.49 -7.31
N PHE A 32 10.41 0.06 -7.01
CA PHE A 32 9.56 -0.46 -5.93
C PHE A 32 9.21 -1.93 -6.18
N TYR A 33 8.70 -2.26 -7.37
CA TYR A 33 8.34 -3.64 -7.71
C TYR A 33 9.54 -4.59 -7.71
N GLN A 34 10.70 -4.12 -8.17
CA GLN A 34 11.94 -4.91 -8.11
C GLN A 34 12.39 -5.17 -6.66
N ARG A 35 12.27 -4.18 -5.77
CA ARG A 35 12.70 -4.30 -4.37
C ARG A 35 11.77 -5.15 -3.52
N THR A 36 10.46 -5.02 -3.72
CA THR A 36 9.47 -5.80 -2.96
C THR A 36 9.22 -7.17 -3.58
N GLY A 37 9.49 -7.34 -4.88
CA GLY A 37 9.14 -8.56 -5.61
C GLY A 37 7.64 -8.76 -5.77
N ILE A 38 6.82 -7.77 -5.41
CA ILE A 38 5.37 -7.87 -5.55
C ILE A 38 4.96 -7.73 -7.03
N ASN A 39 4.00 -8.53 -7.46
CA ASN A 39 3.46 -8.42 -8.79
C ASN A 39 2.70 -7.09 -8.94
N GLN A 40 3.03 -6.30 -9.96
CA GLN A 40 2.43 -4.99 -10.20
C GLN A 40 0.92 -5.03 -10.39
N LYS A 41 0.40 -6.00 -11.15
CA LYS A 41 -1.05 -6.13 -11.36
C LYS A 41 -1.76 -6.47 -10.06
N ARG A 42 -1.18 -7.40 -9.29
CA ARG A 42 -1.72 -7.82 -7.99
C ARG A 42 -1.70 -6.69 -6.97
N PHE A 43 -0.61 -5.93 -6.88
CA PHE A 43 -0.54 -4.74 -6.04
C PHE A 43 -1.66 -3.75 -6.37
N GLY A 44 -1.93 -3.51 -7.66
CA GLY A 44 -3.02 -2.63 -8.09
C GLY A 44 -4.40 -3.11 -7.65
N MET A 45 -4.66 -4.42 -7.74
CA MET A 45 -5.92 -5.03 -7.28
C MET A 45 -6.09 -4.89 -5.76
N ILE A 46 -5.03 -5.16 -4.99
CA ILE A 46 -5.04 -4.98 -3.52
C ILE A 46 -5.27 -3.51 -3.16
N LEU A 47 -4.59 -2.59 -3.86
CA LEU A 47 -4.75 -1.16 -3.63
C LEU A 47 -6.18 -0.67 -3.90
N ARG A 48 -6.89 -1.27 -4.86
CA ARG A 48 -8.29 -0.96 -5.16
C ARG A 48 -9.30 -1.69 -4.26
N GLY A 49 -8.85 -2.62 -3.41
CA GLY A 49 -9.73 -3.45 -2.57
C GLY A 49 -10.42 -4.58 -3.34
N GLU A 50 -9.92 -4.93 -4.52
CA GLU A 50 -10.43 -6.05 -5.34
C GLU A 50 -9.89 -7.41 -4.88
N LEU A 51 -8.77 -7.40 -4.15
CA LEU A 51 -8.10 -8.59 -3.63
C LEU A 51 -7.60 -8.35 -2.21
N ASP A 52 -7.71 -9.39 -1.39
CA ASP A 52 -7.10 -9.40 -0.07
C ASP A 52 -5.59 -9.59 -0.17
N MET A 53 -4.90 -8.90 0.74
CA MET A 53 -3.46 -8.99 0.89
C MET A 53 -3.11 -10.28 1.63
N THR A 54 -2.13 -11.03 1.12
CA THR A 54 -1.58 -12.17 1.85
C THR A 54 -0.59 -11.71 2.94
N LEU A 55 -0.36 -12.56 3.95
CA LEU A 55 0.64 -12.28 4.99
C LEU A 55 2.03 -11.98 4.42
N LYS A 56 2.44 -12.71 3.38
CA LYS A 56 3.74 -12.49 2.71
C LYS A 56 3.80 -11.11 2.05
N GLU A 57 2.72 -10.68 1.41
CA GLU A 57 2.65 -9.34 0.79
C GLU A 57 2.67 -8.24 1.84
N ALA A 58 1.94 -8.43 2.95
CA ALA A 58 1.97 -7.51 4.08
C ALA A 58 3.39 -7.35 4.62
N GLN A 59 4.14 -8.45 4.80
CA GLN A 59 5.54 -8.40 5.25
C GLN A 59 6.46 -7.64 4.27
N LEU A 60 6.30 -7.87 2.97
CA LEU A 60 7.10 -7.21 1.93
C LEU A 60 6.83 -5.70 1.88
N LEU A 61 5.55 -5.31 1.97
CA LEU A 61 5.12 -3.92 1.95
C LEU A 61 5.47 -3.21 3.26
N ALA A 62 5.27 -3.86 4.40
CA ALA A 62 5.69 -3.38 5.72
C ALA A 62 7.18 -3.02 5.75
N LYS A 63 8.04 -3.89 5.19
CA LYS A 63 9.48 -3.65 5.07
C LYS A 63 9.80 -2.42 4.20
N PHE A 64 9.09 -2.23 3.09
CA PHE A 64 9.31 -1.11 2.19
C PHE A 64 8.85 0.23 2.81
N PHE A 65 7.63 0.25 3.34
CA PHE A 65 7.03 1.45 3.95
C PHE A 65 7.54 1.73 5.36
N LYS A 66 8.34 0.81 5.93
CA LYS A 66 8.90 0.90 7.29
C LYS A 66 7.81 1.01 8.37
N VAL A 67 6.78 0.17 8.25
CA VAL A 67 5.66 0.09 9.20
C VAL A 67 5.51 -1.33 9.75
N SER A 68 4.71 -1.52 10.80
CA SER A 68 4.36 -2.88 11.28
C SER A 68 3.45 -3.59 10.28
N THR A 69 3.49 -4.92 10.25
CA THR A 69 2.50 -5.72 9.52
C THR A 69 1.08 -5.53 10.03
N ASP A 70 0.92 -5.11 11.28
CA ASP A 70 -0.41 -4.88 11.91
C ASP A 70 -1.17 -3.73 11.25
N GLU A 71 -0.47 -2.81 10.60
CA GLU A 71 -1.08 -1.71 9.84
C GLU A 71 -1.86 -2.20 8.60
N PHE A 72 -1.63 -3.45 8.20
CA PHE A 72 -2.35 -4.11 7.12
C PHE A 72 -3.51 -4.98 7.61
N ASN A 73 -3.70 -5.09 8.92
CA ASN A 73 -4.88 -5.72 9.52
C ASN A 73 -5.93 -4.63 9.78
N ASP A 74 -7.21 -5.01 9.76
CA ASP A 74 -8.33 -4.18 10.21
C ASP A 74 -8.69 -4.49 11.67
#